data_AF-D4H4C6-F1
#
_entry.id   AF-D4H4C6-F1
#
_cell.length_a   1.000
_cell.length_b   1.000
_cell.length_c   1.000
_cell.angle_alpha   90.00
_cell.angle_beta   90.00
_cell.angle_gamma   90.00
#
_symmetry.space_group_name_H-M   'P 1'
#
loop_
_entity.id
_entity.type
_entity.pdbx_description
1 polymer ?
#
loop_
_entity_poly.entity_id
_entity_poly.type
_entity_poly.pdbx_seq_one_letter_code
_entity_poly.pdbx_strand_id
1 'polypeptide(L)'
;MFYYTLRGVLVNKAINFFLCILVAFPVFASKLDINIIYEASRMKIKETVCGWQPDFDLGYVESENDCYQTIYEIDVPMYGFIVEPKSTPLPQAAKVAYYLSFFDSAVPKDGHVKTVVLKDGKPVRTVTGIRHDRTFEGLVIMDKGESLQFSSKTEPSYTYIYIIAVIFVIIGSYFILRKRK
;
A
#
# COMPACT_ATOMS: atom_id res chain seq x y z
N MET A 1 20.75 -59.97 -2.19
CA MET A 1 21.15 -59.12 -3.33
C MET A 1 19.99 -58.29 -3.92
N PHE A 2 18.97 -57.91 -3.13
CA PHE A 2 17.76 -57.20 -3.61
C PHE A 2 17.56 -55.79 -3.00
N TYR A 3 18.41 -55.37 -2.06
CA TYR A 3 18.27 -54.09 -1.35
C TYR A 3 18.91 -52.88 -2.06
N TYR A 4 19.81 -53.12 -3.02
CA TYR A 4 20.53 -52.03 -3.72
C TYR A 4 19.75 -51.43 -4.89
N THR A 5 18.86 -52.20 -5.52
CA THR A 5 18.06 -51.75 -6.68
C THR A 5 16.90 -50.84 -6.29
N LEU A 6 16.25 -51.07 -5.14
CA LEU A 6 15.15 -50.21 -4.65
C LEU A 6 15.61 -48.82 -4.22
N ARG A 7 16.82 -48.70 -3.63
CA ARG A 7 17.41 -47.40 -3.26
C ARG A 7 17.71 -46.53 -4.48
N GLY A 8 18.24 -47.12 -5.56
CA GLY A 8 18.54 -46.40 -6.80
C GLY A 8 17.29 -45.80 -7.46
N VAL A 9 16.20 -46.56 -7.50
CA VAL A 9 14.93 -46.12 -8.12
C VAL A 9 14.25 -45.00 -7.32
N LEU A 10 14.28 -45.06 -5.98
CA LEU A 10 13.74 -44.01 -5.11
C LEU A 10 14.56 -42.71 -5.19
N VAL A 11 15.88 -42.81 -5.26
CA VAL A 11 16.77 -41.65 -5.45
C VAL A 11 16.53 -41.01 -6.82
N ASN A 12 16.36 -41.80 -7.88
CA ASN A 12 16.07 -41.29 -9.22
C ASN A 12 14.71 -40.57 -9.30
N LYS A 13 13.67 -41.11 -8.64
CA LYS A 13 12.36 -40.45 -8.57
C LYS A 13 12.40 -39.15 -7.78
N ALA A 14 13.16 -39.10 -6.69
CA ALA A 14 13.32 -37.89 -5.89
C ALA A 14 14.11 -36.80 -6.65
N ILE A 15 15.15 -37.18 -7.39
CA ILE A 15 15.93 -36.25 -8.24
C ILE A 15 15.06 -35.71 -9.37
N ASN A 16 14.30 -36.57 -10.06
CA ASN A 16 13.39 -36.13 -11.12
C ASN A 16 12.28 -35.20 -10.59
N PHE A 17 11.73 -35.49 -9.42
CA PHE A 17 10.76 -34.60 -8.77
C PHE A 17 11.38 -33.24 -8.40
N PHE A 18 12.61 -33.24 -7.89
CA PHE A 18 13.34 -32.00 -7.57
C PHE A 18 13.68 -31.19 -8.81
N LEU A 19 14.05 -31.87 -9.91
CA LEU A 19 14.28 -31.24 -11.21
C LEU A 19 12.99 -30.63 -11.77
N CYS A 20 11.86 -31.33 -11.66
CA CYS A 20 10.56 -30.80 -12.06
C CYS A 20 10.15 -29.57 -11.24
N ILE A 21 10.42 -29.54 -9.93
CA ILE A 21 10.18 -28.36 -9.09
C ILE A 21 11.10 -27.20 -9.50
N LEU A 22 12.39 -27.46 -9.72
CA LEU A 22 13.36 -26.45 -10.15
C LEU A 22 13.05 -25.88 -11.54
N VAL A 23 12.50 -26.69 -12.45
CA VAL A 23 12.08 -26.27 -13.80
C VAL A 23 10.71 -25.58 -13.78
N ALA A 24 9.82 -25.91 -12.84
CA ALA A 24 8.55 -25.21 -12.66
C ALA A 24 8.72 -23.84 -11.97
N PHE A 25 9.76 -23.68 -11.13
CA PHE A 25 10.05 -22.41 -10.43
C PHE A 25 10.19 -21.19 -11.35
N PRO A 26 10.95 -21.22 -12.47
CA PRO A 26 11.03 -20.08 -13.38
C PRO A 26 9.71 -19.79 -14.12
N VAL A 27 8.81 -20.77 -14.26
CA VAL A 27 7.49 -20.59 -14.90
C VAL A 27 6.50 -19.87 -13.96
N PHE A 28 6.64 -20.06 -12.64
CA PHE A 28 5.87 -19.29 -11.65
C PHE A 28 6.53 -17.94 -11.32
N ALA A 29 7.86 -17.87 -11.34
CA ALA A 29 8.60 -16.62 -11.13
C ALA A 29 8.49 -15.64 -12.30
N SER A 30 8.28 -16.12 -13.54
CA SER A 30 8.11 -15.22 -14.71
C SER A 30 6.82 -14.41 -14.70
N LYS A 31 5.83 -14.79 -13.86
CA LYS A 31 4.64 -13.97 -13.57
C LYS A 31 4.69 -13.26 -12.22
N LEU A 32 5.65 -13.60 -11.37
CA LEU A 32 5.94 -12.87 -10.14
C LEU A 32 7.01 -11.83 -10.49
N ASP A 33 6.56 -10.67 -10.97
CA ASP A 33 7.42 -9.51 -11.13
C ASP A 33 7.83 -9.04 -9.72
N ILE A 34 8.87 -9.66 -9.15
CA ILE A 34 9.54 -9.22 -7.92
C ILE A 34 10.46 -8.04 -8.28
N ASN A 35 9.96 -7.09 -9.05
CA ASN A 35 10.40 -5.71 -8.96
C ASN A 35 9.71 -5.13 -7.74
N ILE A 36 10.24 -5.45 -6.55
CA ILE A 36 10.06 -4.61 -5.36
C ILE A 36 10.99 -3.41 -5.53
N ILE A 37 10.80 -2.69 -6.63
CA ILE A 37 11.07 -1.25 -6.63
C ILE A 37 9.89 -0.73 -5.81
N TYR A 38 10.16 -0.01 -4.73
CA TYR A 38 9.14 0.85 -4.16
C TYR A 38 8.71 1.78 -5.29
N GLU A 39 7.72 1.40 -6.07
CA GLU A 39 7.05 2.29 -7.01
C GLU A 39 6.37 3.32 -6.12
N ALA A 40 7.15 4.36 -5.78
CA ALA A 40 6.64 5.55 -5.16
C ALA A 40 5.70 6.15 -6.21
N SER A 41 4.41 6.14 -5.92
CA SER A 41 3.48 6.83 -6.77
C SER A 41 3.58 8.30 -6.42
N ARG A 42 3.88 9.14 -7.40
CA ARG A 42 3.69 10.56 -7.23
C ARG A 42 2.19 10.83 -7.15
N MET A 43 1.79 11.64 -6.18
CA MET A 43 0.42 12.10 -6.03
C MET A 43 0.37 13.61 -5.99
N LYS A 44 -0.63 14.17 -6.66
CA LYS A 44 -0.99 15.58 -6.54
C LYS A 44 -2.21 15.71 -5.64
N ILE A 45 -2.06 16.50 -4.58
CA ILE A 45 -3.13 16.78 -3.64
C ILE A 45 -3.55 18.23 -3.81
N LYS A 46 -4.83 18.44 -4.04
CA LYS A 46 -5.47 19.75 -3.94
C LYS A 46 -6.37 19.72 -2.72
N GLU A 47 -6.11 20.62 -1.78
CA GLU A 47 -6.97 20.86 -0.64
C GLU A 47 -7.70 22.19 -0.82
N THR A 48 -8.93 22.27 -0.32
CA THR A 48 -9.69 23.51 -0.25
C THR A 48 -10.37 23.58 1.10
N VAL A 49 -10.16 24.68 1.82
CA VAL A 49 -10.74 24.95 3.14
C VAL A 49 -11.58 26.20 3.04
N CYS A 50 -12.84 26.12 3.49
CA CYS A 50 -13.77 27.25 3.52
C CYS A 50 -14.30 27.49 4.93
N GLY A 51 -14.49 28.76 5.28
CA GLY A 51 -14.99 29.17 6.60
C GLY A 51 -13.92 29.31 7.68
N TRP A 52 -12.64 29.20 7.30
CA TRP A 52 -11.50 29.55 8.12
C TRP A 52 -10.33 29.93 7.22
N GLN A 53 -9.58 30.97 7.62
CA GLN A 53 -8.37 31.40 6.92
C GLN A 53 -7.16 30.57 7.39
N PRO A 54 -6.56 29.75 6.52
CA PRO A 54 -5.37 28.99 6.84
C PRO A 54 -4.12 29.85 6.84
N ASP A 55 -3.05 29.27 7.38
CA ASP A 55 -1.72 29.88 7.32
C ASP A 55 -1.22 29.90 5.86
N PHE A 56 -0.97 31.11 5.35
CA PHE A 56 -0.46 31.30 3.99
C PHE A 56 0.95 30.73 3.80
N ASP A 57 1.73 30.59 4.88
CA ASP A 57 3.07 30.00 4.84
C ASP A 57 3.02 28.51 4.47
N LEU A 58 1.87 27.85 4.65
CA LEU A 58 1.64 26.48 4.19
C LEU A 58 1.36 26.38 2.67
N GLY A 59 1.33 27.53 1.98
CA GLY A 59 1.12 27.64 0.54
C GLY A 59 -0.36 27.67 0.15
N TYR A 60 -1.23 28.17 1.02
CA TYR A 60 -2.62 28.43 0.66
C TYR A 60 -2.74 29.73 -0.11
N VAL A 61 -3.64 29.76 -1.07
CA VAL A 61 -4.01 30.95 -1.85
C VAL A 61 -5.51 31.12 -1.75
N GLU A 62 -5.96 32.35 -1.55
CA GLU A 62 -7.38 32.68 -1.56
C GLU A 62 -7.98 32.40 -2.95
N SER A 63 -9.18 31.83 -2.96
CA SER A 63 -9.93 31.54 -4.16
C SER A 63 -11.16 32.43 -4.26
N GLU A 64 -12.30 31.93 -3.81
CA GLU A 64 -13.60 32.59 -3.90
C GLU A 64 -14.39 32.29 -2.62
N ASN A 65 -15.22 33.24 -2.18
CA ASN A 65 -16.16 33.05 -1.06
C ASN A 65 -15.51 32.58 0.26
N ASP A 66 -14.43 33.26 0.71
CA ASP A 66 -13.68 32.91 1.93
C ASP A 66 -13.19 31.44 1.94
N CYS A 67 -12.87 30.93 0.76
CA CYS A 67 -12.22 29.64 0.56
C CYS A 67 -10.77 29.80 0.14
N TYR A 68 -9.91 28.93 0.66
CA TYR A 68 -8.48 28.93 0.43
C TYR A 68 -8.05 27.56 -0.10
N GLN A 69 -7.20 27.56 -1.12
CA GLN A 69 -6.73 26.33 -1.76
C GLN A 69 -5.21 26.19 -1.63
N THR A 70 -4.73 24.97 -1.46
CA THR A 70 -3.31 24.65 -1.66
C THR A 70 -3.20 23.44 -2.57
N ILE A 71 -2.12 23.40 -3.34
CA ILE A 71 -1.77 22.28 -4.21
C ILE A 71 -0.34 21.89 -3.88
N TYR A 72 -0.13 20.60 -3.66
CA TYR A 72 1.20 20.07 -3.39
C TYR A 72 1.34 18.66 -3.93
N GLU A 73 2.58 18.28 -4.21
CA GLU A 73 2.92 16.96 -4.72
C GLU A 73 3.69 16.21 -3.63
N ILE A 74 3.38 14.93 -3.50
CA ILE A 74 4.07 14.04 -2.57
C ILE A 74 4.39 12.72 -3.26
N ASP A 75 5.56 12.17 -2.94
CA ASP A 75 5.93 10.83 -3.33
C ASP A 75 5.57 9.89 -2.17
N VAL A 76 4.62 8.99 -2.39
CA VAL A 76 4.16 8.02 -1.38
C VAL A 76 4.35 6.59 -1.85
N PRO A 77 4.55 5.63 -0.94
CA PRO A 77 4.53 4.23 -1.33
C PRO A 77 3.17 3.87 -1.91
N MET A 78 3.16 3.05 -2.96
CA MET A 78 1.94 2.51 -3.58
C MET A 78 0.95 1.87 -2.60
N TYR A 79 1.45 1.32 -1.50
CA TYR A 79 0.68 0.55 -0.53
C TYR A 79 0.92 1.09 0.88
N GLY A 80 -0.12 1.02 1.72
CA GLY A 80 0.00 1.35 3.16
C GLY A 80 0.27 2.82 3.47
N PHE A 81 0.17 3.73 2.51
CA PHE A 81 0.45 5.13 2.80
C PHE A 81 -0.63 5.78 3.68
N ILE A 82 -0.14 6.59 4.60
CA ILE A 82 -0.92 7.46 5.47
C ILE A 82 -0.46 8.89 5.15
N VAL A 83 -1.39 9.73 4.71
CA VAL A 83 -1.09 11.14 4.42
C VAL A 83 -2.01 12.02 5.23
N GLU A 84 -1.40 12.95 5.95
CA GLU A 84 -2.09 14.00 6.66
C GLU A 84 -2.10 15.27 5.78
N PRO A 85 -3.25 15.94 5.65
CA PRO A 85 -3.34 17.20 4.93
C PRO A 85 -2.62 18.33 5.66
N LYS A 86 -2.22 19.34 4.90
CA LYS A 86 -1.55 20.54 5.42
C LYS A 86 -2.43 21.35 6.37
N SER A 87 -3.75 21.25 6.21
CA SER A 87 -4.75 21.98 6.99
C SER A 87 -4.92 21.49 8.44
N THR A 88 -4.00 20.69 8.99
CA THR A 88 -4.22 19.98 10.27
C THR A 88 -3.38 20.47 11.45
N PRO A 89 -3.92 20.44 12.69
CA PRO A 89 -5.34 20.35 13.05
C PRO A 89 -6.06 21.70 12.92
N LEU A 90 -7.36 21.68 12.60
CA LEU A 90 -8.14 22.91 12.41
C LEU A 90 -8.55 23.57 13.74
N PRO A 91 -8.35 24.88 13.93
CA PRO A 91 -8.69 25.58 15.17
C PRO A 91 -10.19 25.86 15.35
N GLN A 92 -10.97 25.74 14.28
CA GLN A 92 -12.43 25.92 14.27
C GLN A 92 -13.08 25.01 13.23
N ALA A 93 -14.41 24.93 13.25
CA ALA A 93 -15.14 24.13 12.28
C ALA A 93 -15.00 24.71 10.87
N ALA A 94 -14.66 23.87 9.88
CA ALA A 94 -14.47 24.30 8.50
C ALA A 94 -14.98 23.24 7.52
N LYS A 95 -15.34 23.69 6.31
CA LYS A 95 -15.63 22.78 5.20
C LYS A 95 -14.32 22.50 4.48
N VAL A 96 -13.97 21.23 4.36
CA VAL A 96 -12.75 20.79 3.67
C VAL A 96 -13.13 19.91 2.49
N ALA A 97 -12.63 20.30 1.31
CA ALA A 97 -12.65 19.48 0.12
C ALA A 97 -11.23 19.04 -0.22
N TYR A 98 -11.08 17.81 -0.70
CA TYR A 98 -9.80 17.31 -1.16
C TYR A 98 -9.95 16.59 -2.50
N TYR A 99 -8.89 16.67 -3.31
CA TYR A 99 -8.75 15.98 -4.57
C TYR A 99 -7.35 15.39 -4.66
N LEU A 100 -7.29 14.07 -4.78
CA LEU A 100 -6.08 13.27 -4.85
C LEU A 100 -5.97 12.69 -6.26
N SER A 101 -4.92 13.05 -6.99
CA SER A 101 -4.64 12.51 -8.33
C SER A 101 -3.36 11.69 -8.31
N PHE A 102 -3.44 10.45 -8.81
CA PHE A 102 -2.33 9.51 -8.93
C PHE A 102 -1.70 9.64 -10.32
N PHE A 103 -0.40 9.93 -10.39
CA PHE A 103 0.29 10.12 -11.68
C PHE A 103 0.58 8.79 -12.38
N ASP A 104 0.91 7.74 -11.62
CA ASP A 104 1.33 6.44 -12.15
C ASP A 104 0.17 5.45 -12.36
N SER A 105 0.44 4.38 -13.12
CA SER A 105 -0.44 3.22 -13.36
C SER A 105 -0.94 2.55 -12.07
N ALA A 106 -0.22 2.82 -11.00
CA ALA A 106 -0.32 2.36 -9.64
C ALA A 106 -1.54 2.91 -8.86
N VAL A 107 -2.71 2.97 -9.48
CA VAL A 107 -3.91 3.51 -8.83
C VAL A 107 -4.49 2.47 -7.86
N PRO A 108 -4.77 2.83 -6.60
CA PRO A 108 -5.44 1.94 -5.67
C PRO A 108 -6.81 1.48 -6.21
N LYS A 109 -7.12 0.19 -6.06
CA LYS A 109 -8.44 -0.36 -6.41
C LYS A 109 -9.54 0.25 -5.54
N ASP A 110 -10.79 0.16 -5.99
CA ASP A 110 -11.95 0.62 -5.22
C ASP A 110 -11.98 0.05 -3.80
N GLY A 111 -12.21 0.92 -2.82
CA GLY A 111 -12.24 0.56 -1.40
C GLY A 111 -10.87 0.45 -0.73
N HIS A 112 -9.76 0.62 -1.46
CA HIS A 112 -8.42 0.61 -0.86
C HIS A 112 -8.04 1.95 -0.25
N VAL A 113 -8.46 3.09 -0.81
CA VAL A 113 -8.26 4.40 -0.17
C VAL A 113 -9.49 4.72 0.66
N LYS A 114 -9.27 5.07 1.92
CA LYS A 114 -10.28 5.66 2.80
C LYS A 114 -9.77 7.00 3.32
N THR A 115 -10.70 7.90 3.55
CA THR A 115 -10.43 9.12 4.30
C THR A 115 -11.01 8.95 5.68
N VAL A 116 -10.20 9.23 6.68
CA VAL A 116 -10.56 9.09 8.09
C VAL A 116 -10.42 10.45 8.74
N VAL A 117 -11.42 10.87 9.48
CA VAL A 117 -11.32 12.02 10.37
C VAL A 117 -10.82 11.52 11.71
N LEU A 118 -9.74 12.14 12.17
CA LEU A 118 -9.13 11.86 13.46
C LEU A 118 -9.43 13.00 14.43
N LYS A 119 -9.50 12.66 15.72
CA LYS A 119 -9.48 13.59 16.83
C LYS A 119 -8.56 13.01 17.90
N ASP A 120 -7.58 13.79 18.34
CA ASP A 120 -6.54 13.34 19.27
C ASP A 120 -5.85 12.03 18.81
N GLY A 121 -5.60 11.93 17.50
CA GLY A 121 -4.98 10.75 16.86
C GLY A 121 -5.89 9.51 16.73
N LYS A 122 -7.15 9.59 17.15
CA LYS A 122 -8.10 8.47 17.09
C LYS A 122 -9.12 8.66 15.96
N PRO A 123 -9.44 7.61 15.20
CA PRO A 123 -10.46 7.67 14.16
C PRO A 123 -11.84 7.90 14.77
N VAL A 124 -12.50 8.97 14.35
CA VAL A 124 -13.86 9.34 14.80
C VAL A 124 -14.88 8.97 13.74
N ARG A 125 -14.60 9.27 12.47
CA ARG A 125 -15.47 8.94 11.33
C ARG A 125 -14.68 8.64 10.07
N THR A 126 -15.29 7.88 9.17
CA THR A 126 -14.74 7.63 7.82
C THR A 126 -15.57 8.44 6.83
N VAL A 127 -14.90 9.12 5.90
CA VAL A 127 -15.52 9.86 4.81
C VAL A 127 -15.50 8.99 3.57
N THR A 128 -16.68 8.76 2.99
CA THR A 128 -16.80 8.08 1.70
C THR A 128 -16.43 9.08 0.61
N GLY A 129 -15.27 8.90 -0.02
CA GLY A 129 -14.90 9.66 -1.20
C GLY A 129 -15.52 9.10 -2.47
N ILE A 130 -15.52 9.89 -3.53
CA ILE A 130 -15.85 9.48 -4.88
C ILE A 130 -14.53 9.14 -5.59
N ARG A 131 -14.50 8.01 -6.30
CA ARG A 131 -13.36 7.65 -7.16
C ARG A 131 -13.77 7.78 -8.62
N HIS A 132 -12.93 8.42 -9.41
CA HIS A 132 -13.05 8.47 -10.86
C HIS A 132 -11.69 8.25 -11.50
N ASP A 133 -11.52 7.14 -12.24
CA ASP A 133 -10.24 6.75 -12.86
C ASP A 133 -9.05 6.78 -11.89
N ARG A 134 -8.16 7.77 -12.06
CA ARG A 134 -6.93 8.02 -11.28
C ARG A 134 -7.12 9.09 -10.20
N THR A 135 -8.36 9.37 -9.83
CA THR A 135 -8.70 10.49 -8.95
C THR A 135 -9.59 10.02 -7.83
N PHE A 136 -9.33 10.56 -6.63
CA PHE A 136 -10.11 10.31 -5.44
C PHE A 136 -10.42 11.64 -4.78
N GLU A 137 -11.70 11.90 -4.57
CA GLU A 137 -12.19 13.19 -4.10
C GLU A 137 -13.16 13.01 -2.93
N GLY A 138 -13.30 14.05 -2.12
CA GLY A 138 -14.30 14.04 -1.07
C GLY A 138 -14.48 15.40 -0.41
N LEU A 139 -15.62 15.54 0.25
CA LEU A 139 -16.02 16.72 0.97
C LEU A 139 -16.40 16.32 2.39
N VAL A 140 -15.94 17.08 3.37
CA VAL A 140 -16.19 16.83 4.79
C VAL A 140 -16.29 18.13 5.54
N ILE A 141 -17.24 18.19 6.48
CA ILE A 141 -17.28 19.25 7.50
C ILE A 141 -16.43 18.74 8.65
N MET A 142 -15.41 19.50 9.04
CA MET A 142 -14.53 19.20 10.15
C MET A 142 -14.89 20.05 11.34
N ASP A 143 -14.87 19.45 12.53
CA ASP A 143 -15.03 20.15 13.81
C ASP A 143 -13.66 20.62 14.33
N LYS A 144 -13.70 21.49 15.34
CA LYS A 144 -12.49 22.00 16.01
C LYS A 144 -11.63 20.86 16.55
N GLY A 145 -10.34 20.91 16.26
CA GLY A 145 -9.33 19.96 16.72
C GLY A 145 -9.33 18.64 15.96
N GLU A 146 -10.13 18.52 14.90
CA GLU A 146 -10.07 17.35 14.03
C GLU A 146 -8.99 17.50 12.96
N SER A 147 -8.46 16.36 12.52
CA SER A 147 -7.57 16.24 11.37
C SER A 147 -8.14 15.24 10.37
N LEU A 148 -7.69 15.34 9.12
CA LEU A 148 -8.00 14.36 8.09
C LEU A 148 -6.79 13.44 7.91
N GLN A 149 -7.06 12.21 7.52
CA GLN A 149 -6.03 11.24 7.22
C GLN A 149 -6.48 10.41 6.03
N PHE A 150 -5.68 10.40 4.98
CA PHE A 150 -5.85 9.49 3.85
C PHE A 150 -5.09 8.22 4.17
N SER A 151 -5.76 7.08 4.17
CA SER A 151 -5.17 5.80 4.57
C SER A 151 -5.53 4.71 3.56
N SER A 152 -4.56 3.84 3.27
CA SER A 152 -4.83 2.59 2.56
C SER A 152 -5.35 1.51 3.52
N LYS A 153 -6.47 0.85 3.16
CA LYS A 153 -7.04 -0.30 3.91
C LYS A 153 -6.26 -1.59 3.72
N THR A 154 -5.45 -1.71 2.67
CA THR A 154 -4.97 -3.01 2.21
C THR A 154 -3.54 -2.88 1.71
N GLU A 155 -2.60 -3.34 2.53
CA GLU A 155 -1.32 -3.82 2.04
C GLU A 155 -1.56 -5.11 1.25
N PRO A 156 -0.92 -5.33 0.10
CA PRO A 156 -0.89 -6.65 -0.50
C PRO A 156 -0.27 -7.60 0.52
N SER A 157 -1.04 -8.61 0.94
CA SER A 157 -0.59 -9.62 1.88
C SER A 157 0.60 -10.37 1.26
N TYR A 158 1.81 -9.99 1.69
CA TYR A 158 3.06 -10.70 1.38
C TYR A 158 3.14 -12.08 2.05
N THR A 159 2.04 -12.57 2.64
CA THR A 159 1.94 -13.88 3.28
C THR A 159 2.40 -14.99 2.35
N TYR A 160 2.15 -14.88 1.04
CA TYR A 160 2.66 -15.83 0.05
C TYR A 160 4.19 -15.84 -0.06
N ILE A 161 4.86 -14.68 0.02
CA ILE A 161 6.33 -14.58 0.01
C ILE A 161 6.91 -15.23 1.27
N TYR A 162 6.31 -14.96 2.43
CA TYR A 162 6.73 -15.57 3.69
C TYR A 162 6.55 -17.09 3.68
N ILE A 163 5.45 -17.60 3.14
CA ILE A 163 5.22 -19.05 2.98
C ILE A 163 6.31 -19.66 2.08
N ILE A 164 6.62 -19.04 0.95
CA ILE A 164 7.67 -19.52 0.02
C ILE A 164 9.04 -19.52 0.72
N ALA A 165 9.39 -18.46 1.44
CA ALA A 165 10.66 -18.36 2.17
C ALA A 165 10.79 -19.46 3.23
N VAL A 166 9.73 -19.72 4.00
CA VAL A 166 9.70 -20.79 5.01
C VAL A 166 9.92 -22.16 4.36
N ILE A 167 9.29 -22.43 3.21
CA ILE A 167 9.48 -23.67 2.46
C ILE A 167 10.96 -23.84 2.05
N PHE A 168 11.61 -22.78 1.55
CA PHE A 168 13.04 -22.83 1.21
C PHE A 168 13.93 -23.11 2.42
N VAL A 169 13.65 -22.48 3.56
CA VAL A 169 14.43 -22.70 4.80
C VAL A 169 14.27 -24.14 5.29
N ILE A 170 13.06 -24.70 5.25
CA ILE A 170 12.79 -26.09 5.65
C ILE A 170 13.53 -27.07 4.72
N ILE A 171 13.45 -26.86 3.40
CA ILE A 171 14.13 -27.71 2.42
C ILE A 171 15.66 -27.61 2.61
N GLY A 172 16.21 -26.41 2.72
CA GLY A 172 17.63 -26.19 2.94
C GLY A 172 18.13 -26.86 4.23
N SER A 173 17.39 -26.68 5.33
CA SER A 173 17.70 -27.30 6.62
C SER A 173 17.68 -28.83 6.55
N TYR A 174 16.70 -29.40 5.85
CA TYR A 174 16.59 -30.84 5.65
C TYR A 174 17.80 -31.41 4.88
N PHE A 175 18.26 -30.75 3.82
CA PHE A 175 19.44 -31.18 3.07
C PHE A 175 20.74 -31.04 3.88
N ILE A 176 20.89 -30.00 4.67
CA ILE A 176 22.05 -29.81 5.58
C ILE A 176 22.11 -30.93 6.62
N LEU A 177 20.96 -31.25 7.25
CA LEU A 177 20.87 -32.32 8.25
C LEU A 177 21.09 -33.72 7.64
N ARG A 178 20.65 -33.94 6.39
CA ARG A 178 20.85 -35.21 5.68
C ARG A 178 22.29 -35.44 5.27
N LYS A 179 23.09 -34.40 4.99
CA LYS A 179 24.53 -34.52 4.70
C LYS A 179 25.38 -34.89 5.92
N ARG A 180 24.84 -34.74 7.14
CA ARG A 180 25.54 -35.07 8.40
C ARG A 180 25.32 -36.52 8.88
N LYS A 181 24.46 -37.30 8.22
CA LYS A 181 24.26 -38.74 8.47
C LYS A 181 24.83 -39.56 7.32
#